data_AF-A0A8B3C8S1-F1
#
_entry.id   AF-A0A8B3C8S1-F1
#
_cell.length_a   1.000
_cell.length_b   1.000
_cell.length_c   1.000
_cell.angle_alpha   90.00
_cell.angle_beta   90.00
_cell.angle_gamma   90.00
#
_symmetry.space_group_name_H-M   'P 1'
#
loop_
_entity.id
_entity.type
_entity.pdbx_description
1 polymer ?
#
loop_
_entity_poly.entity_id
_entity_poly.type
_entity_poly.pdbx_seq_one_letter_code
_entity_poly.pdbx_strand_id
1 'polypeptide(L)' 'MKMKHILPGILLLGIIAALSSCSAELRIQRKQYKEQKLPPGQVKKVTGSKSAAPYAPGHNQ' A
#
# COMPACT_ATOMS: atom_id res chain seq x y z
N MET A 1 -37.26 32.53 14.70
CA MET A 1 -36.03 31.83 15.14
C MET A 1 -34.83 32.72 14.86
N LYS A 2 -34.01 33.03 15.87
CA LYS A 2 -32.86 33.94 15.71
C LYS A 2 -31.73 33.19 15.01
N MET A 3 -31.54 33.48 13.72
CA MET A 3 -30.66 32.84 12.75
C MET A 3 -29.15 33.07 13.00
N LYS A 4 -28.76 33.33 14.26
CA LYS A 4 -27.41 33.76 14.65
C LYS A 4 -26.39 32.61 14.67
N HIS A 5 -26.87 31.39 14.91
CA HIS A 5 -26.03 30.19 15.01
C HIS A 5 -26.08 29.32 13.75
N ILE A 6 -26.94 29.64 12.79
CA ILE A 6 -27.09 28.88 11.53
C ILE A 6 -25.89 29.13 10.62
N LEU A 7 -25.43 30.38 10.53
CA LEU A 7 -24.28 30.77 9.72
C LEU A 7 -22.95 30.10 10.15
N PRO A 8 -22.55 30.10 11.44
CA PRO A 8 -21.36 29.36 11.86
C PRO A 8 -21.52 27.84 11.74
N GLY A 9 -22.74 27.31 11.87
CA GLY A 9 -23.01 25.88 11.72
C GLY A 9 -22.75 25.36 10.30
N ILE A 10 -23.16 26.12 9.28
CA ILE A 10 -22.90 25.78 7.87
C ILE A 10 -21.40 25.85 7.54
N LEU A 11 -20.70 26.87 8.07
CA LEU A 11 -19.25 27.01 7.90
C LEU A 11 -18.48 25.83 8.50
N LEU A 12 -18.85 25.40 9.72
CA LEU A 12 -18.21 24.27 10.39
C LEU A 12 -18.44 22.95 9.64
N LEU A 13 -19.65 22.74 9.11
CA LEU A 13 -19.99 21.55 8.33
C LEU A 13 -19.18 21.46 7.02
N GLY A 14 -18.93 22.60 6.36
CA GLY A 14 -18.10 22.67 5.15
C GLY A 14 -16.64 22.28 5.38
N ILE A 15 -16.05 22.68 6.52
CA ILE A 15 -14.67 22.36 6.86
C ILE A 15 -14.48 20.85 7.10
N ILE A 16 -15.44 20.21 7.79
CA ILE A 16 -15.39 18.77 8.07
C ILE A 16 -15.47 17.96 6.76
N ALA A 17 -16.33 18.38 5.82
CA ALA A 17 -16.46 17.72 4.52
C ALA A 17 -15.17 17.83 3.67
N ALA A 18 -14.47 18.96 3.72
CA ALA A 18 -13.25 19.19 2.96
C ALA A 18 -12.08 18.28 3.40
N LEU A 19 -11.97 17.97 4.70
CA LEU A 19 -10.90 17.13 5.24
C LEU A 19 -11.09 15.64 4.94
N SER A 20 -12.31 15.18 4.62
CA SER A 20 -12.58 13.77 4.32
C SER A 20 -12.02 13.30 2.97
N SER A 21 -11.65 14.22 2.07
CA SER A 21 -11.19 13.87 0.70
C SER A 21 -9.69 13.60 0.60
N CYS A 22 -8.92 13.78 1.67
CA CYS A 22 -7.49 13.45 1.70
C CYS A 22 -7.29 11.96 2.01
N SER A 23 -7.61 11.09 1.06
CA SER A 23 -7.25 9.66 1.12
C SER A 23 -6.09 9.40 0.16
N ALA A 24 -4.91 9.09 0.70
CA ALA A 24 -3.77 8.66 -0.09
C ALA A 24 -3.96 7.17 -0.47
N GLU A 25 -4.59 6.92 -1.61
CA GLU A 25 -4.70 5.56 -2.14
C GLU A 25 -3.35 5.13 -2.74
N LEU A 26 -2.65 4.22 -2.04
CA LEU A 26 -1.47 3.56 -2.59
C LEU A 26 -1.91 2.62 -3.71
N ARG A 27 -1.78 3.08 -4.96
CA ARG A 27 -1.95 2.23 -6.15
C ARG A 27 -0.82 1.22 -6.25
N ILE A 28 -0.92 0.12 -5.50
CA ILE A 28 -0.10 -1.06 -5.73
C ILE A 28 -0.62 -1.72 -7.01
N GLN A 29 0.07 -1.48 -8.13
CA GLN A 29 -0.11 -2.22 -9.37
C GLN A 29 0.24 -3.70 -9.11
N ARG A 30 -0.74 -4.48 -8.63
CA ARG A 30 -0.60 -5.93 -8.54
C ARG A 30 -0.58 -6.47 -9.98
N LYS A 31 0.60 -6.50 -10.60
CA LYS A 31 0.82 -7.35 -11.77
C LYS A 31 0.39 -8.75 -11.36
N GLN A 32 -0.53 -9.35 -12.13
CA GLN A 32 -0.96 -10.73 -11.92
C GLN A 32 0.30 -11.58 -11.72
N TYR A 33 0.50 -12.06 -10.50
CA TYR A 33 1.63 -12.87 -10.11
C TYR A 33 1.43 -14.22 -10.79
N LYS A 34 1.85 -14.33 -12.05
CA LYS A 34 2.33 -15.59 -12.60
C LYS A 34 3.29 -16.11 -11.55
N GLU A 35 3.12 -17.36 -11.09
CA GLU A 35 3.93 -18.08 -10.08
C GLU A 35 5.42 -18.10 -10.46
N GLN A 36 6.02 -16.91 -10.53
CA GLN A 36 7.42 -16.69 -10.80
C GLN A 36 8.06 -16.95 -9.45
N LYS A 37 8.53 -18.19 -9.33
CA LYS A 37 9.47 -18.67 -8.33
C LYS A 37 10.29 -17.48 -7.81
N LEU A 38 10.17 -17.22 -6.51
CA LEU A 38 10.79 -16.08 -5.84
C LEU A 38 12.24 -15.94 -6.33
N PRO A 39 12.70 -14.72 -6.69
CA PRO A 39 14.08 -14.55 -7.14
C PRO A 39 15.06 -15.04 -6.07
N PRO A 40 16.23 -15.58 -6.45
CA PRO A 40 17.16 -16.26 -5.53
C PRO A 40 17.56 -15.42 -4.31
N GLY A 41 17.70 -14.10 -4.50
CA GLY A 41 17.98 -13.16 -3.41
C GLY A 41 16.83 -13.01 -2.41
N GLN A 42 15.59 -13.13 -2.87
CA GLN A 42 14.40 -13.12 -2.01
C GLN A 42 14.24 -14.45 -1.28
N VAL A 43 14.50 -15.57 -1.96
CA VAL A 43 14.53 -16.90 -1.32
C VAL A 43 15.56 -16.93 -0.20
N LYS A 44 16.79 -16.44 -0.44
CA LYS A 44 17.83 -16.33 0.60
C LYS A 44 17.33 -15.60 1.85
N LYS A 45 16.62 -14.49 1.68
CA LYS A 45 16.09 -13.67 2.78
C LYS A 45 14.99 -14.39 3.56
N VAL A 46 14.08 -15.10 2.88
CA VAL A 46 12.99 -15.83 3.56
C VAL A 46 13.47 -17.12 4.22
N THR A 47 14.42 -17.83 3.61
CA THR A 47 14.95 -19.10 4.15
C THR A 47 16.09 -18.89 5.16
N GLY A 48 16.55 -17.66 5.36
CA GLY A 48 17.68 -17.36 6.27
C GLY A 48 19.01 -18.00 5.84
N SER A 49 19.13 -18.42 4.58
CA SER A 49 20.31 -19.13 4.07
C SER A 49 21.50 -18.17 3.90
N LYS A 50 22.71 -18.64 4.21
CA LYS A 50 23.93 -17.82 4.07
C LYS A 50 24.27 -17.46 2.62
N SER A 51 23.81 -18.23 1.64
CA SER A 51 24.05 -18.00 0.20
C SER A 51 22.77 -18.11 -0.63
N ALA A 52 22.73 -17.35 -1.74
CA ALA A 52 21.67 -17.44 -2.76
C ALA A 52 22.04 -18.38 -3.92
N ALA A 53 23.29 -18.86 -3.96
CA ALA A 53 23.77 -19.81 -4.96
C ALA A 53 22.87 -21.06 -5.12
N PRO A 54 22.36 -21.71 -4.05
CA PRO A 54 21.49 -22.89 -4.20
C PRO A 54 20.11 -22.61 -4.79
N TYR A 55 19.74 -21.34 -4.91
CA TYR A 55 18.49 -20.91 -5.52
C TYR A 55 18.71 -20.30 -6.92
N ALA A 56 19.97 -20.24 -7.38
CA ALA A 56 20.29 -19.72 -8.70
C ALA A 56 19.76 -20.66 -9.81
N PRO A 57 19.32 -20.11 -10.94
CA PRO A 57 18.93 -20.91 -12.10
C PRO A 57 20.10 -21.82 -12.53
N GLY A 58 19.84 -23.11 -12.73
CA GLY A 58 20.87 -24.07 -13.16
C GLY A 58 21.67 -24.78 -12.05
N HIS A 59 21.54 -24.38 -10.78
CA HIS A 59 22.28 -25.03 -9.68
C HIS A 59 21.80 -26.46 -9.34
N ASN A 60 20.56 -26.79 -9.73
CA ASN A 60 19.89 -28.04 -9.37
C ASN A 60 19.49 -28.84 -10.62
N GLN A 61 20.18 -28.62 -11.75
CA GLN A 61 19.95 -29.34 -13.01
C GLN A 61 20.87 -30.55 -13.13
#